data_AF-A0A6M3M2X8-F1
#
_entry.id   AF-A0A6M3M2X8-F1
#
_cell.length_a   1.000
_cell.length_b   1.000
_cell.length_c   1.000
_cell.angle_alpha   90.00
_cell.angle_beta   90.00
_cell.angle_gamma   90.00
#
_symmetry.space_group_name_H-M   'P 1'
#
loop_
_entity.id
_entity.type
_entity.pdbx_description
1 polymer ?
#
loop_
_entity_poly.entity_id
_entity_poly.type
_entity_poly.pdbx_seq_one_letter_code
_entity_poly.pdbx_strand_id
1 'polypeptide(L)'
;MEKNLELFKDANLGIAVPKEKPKPFNLDKAIEDLAGVFCDPIIVYGPSGWATPDMIPPWLRERITMDRLLMNLRHSQGEEMTGTDSEALAYMIPVSFEHPMGHDWSQIYLHLATKVMEGEPSKVIPDDIRVDKLDRGQEADLRHLKCWLYDQKVKHRSGARSEMKKERAEEASKKRKEAQPELFEF
;
A
#
# COMPACT_ATOMS: atom_id res chain seq x y z
N MET A 1 -34.22 -21.17 25.41
CA MET A 1 -33.47 -20.47 24.35
C MET A 1 -32.66 -21.46 23.49
N GLU A 2 -33.23 -22.62 23.12
CA GLU A 2 -32.50 -23.67 22.36
C GLU A 2 -33.16 -24.06 21.02
N LYS A 3 -34.33 -23.50 20.69
CA LYS A 3 -35.08 -23.90 19.48
C LYS A 3 -34.70 -23.16 18.19
N ASN A 4 -33.76 -22.21 18.24
CA ASN A 4 -33.36 -21.42 17.05
C ASN A 4 -32.07 -21.90 16.37
N LEU A 5 -31.40 -22.92 16.89
CA LEU A 5 -30.16 -23.44 16.29
C LEU A 5 -30.37 -24.53 15.22
N GLU A 6 -31.60 -25.04 15.09
CA GLU A 6 -31.93 -26.09 14.12
C GLU A 6 -32.31 -25.52 12.74
N LEU A 7 -32.78 -24.27 12.68
CA LEU A 7 -33.23 -23.63 11.44
C LEU A 7 -32.09 -23.33 10.44
N PHE A 8 -30.85 -23.35 10.88
CA PHE A 8 -29.67 -23.02 10.06
C PHE A 8 -28.89 -24.24 9.58
N LYS A 9 -29.29 -25.47 9.95
CA LYS A 9 -28.60 -26.70 9.51
C LYS A 9 -28.91 -27.07 8.06
N ASP A 10 -30.09 -26.66 7.55
CA ASP A 10 -30.57 -27.05 6.22
C ASP A 10 -30.40 -25.97 5.15
N ALA A 11 -29.87 -24.80 5.51
CA ALA A 11 -29.55 -23.74 4.56
C ALA A 11 -28.19 -23.99 3.89
N ASN A 12 -28.10 -25.08 3.13
CA ASN A 12 -27.05 -25.26 2.14
C ASN A 12 -27.31 -24.32 0.95
N LEU A 13 -27.29 -23.00 1.23
CA LEU A 13 -27.13 -21.96 0.23
C LEU A 13 -25.80 -22.25 -0.44
N GLY A 14 -25.83 -22.63 -1.71
CA GLY A 14 -24.68 -23.06 -2.53
C GLY A 14 -23.59 -21.99 -2.72
N ILE A 15 -23.07 -21.46 -1.63
CA ILE A 15 -21.85 -20.69 -1.55
C ILE A 15 -20.75 -21.75 -1.74
N ALA A 16 -20.22 -21.81 -2.95
CA ALA A 16 -19.04 -22.60 -3.22
C ALA A 16 -17.92 -22.11 -2.29
N VAL A 17 -17.66 -22.87 -1.21
CA VAL A 17 -16.46 -22.69 -0.41
C VAL A 17 -15.29 -22.93 -1.37
N PRO A 18 -14.39 -21.95 -1.59
CA PRO A 18 -13.28 -22.11 -2.52
C PRO A 18 -12.48 -23.36 -2.14
N LYS A 19 -12.33 -24.30 -3.07
CA LYS A 19 -11.60 -25.58 -2.88
C LYS A 19 -10.07 -25.40 -2.87
N GLU A 20 -9.57 -24.22 -2.54
CA GLU A 20 -8.13 -23.99 -2.46
C GLU A 20 -7.63 -24.39 -1.09
N LYS A 21 -6.61 -25.26 -1.06
CA LYS A 21 -5.94 -25.63 0.19
C LYS A 21 -5.40 -24.35 0.83
N PRO A 22 -5.65 -24.08 2.12
CA PRO A 22 -5.10 -22.90 2.76
C PRO A 22 -3.57 -22.94 2.62
N LYS A 23 -2.98 -21.90 2.04
CA LYS A 23 -1.52 -21.76 2.01
C LYS A 23 -1.02 -21.84 3.45
N PRO A 24 0.09 -22.55 3.72
CA PRO A 24 0.66 -22.59 5.05
C PRO A 24 0.96 -21.14 5.48
N PHE A 25 0.49 -20.78 6.68
CA PHE A 25 0.73 -19.46 7.25
C PHE A 25 2.24 -19.25 7.39
N ASN A 26 2.77 -18.31 6.62
CA ASN A 26 4.17 -17.94 6.69
C ASN A 26 4.30 -16.71 7.61
N LEU A 27 4.71 -16.96 8.86
CA LEU A 27 4.84 -15.93 9.88
C LEU A 27 5.81 -14.81 9.46
N ASP A 28 6.94 -15.18 8.85
CA ASP A 28 7.95 -14.20 8.40
C ASP A 28 7.37 -13.25 7.35
N LYS A 29 6.63 -13.81 6.38
CA LYS A 29 5.97 -12.99 5.36
C LYS A 29 4.88 -12.10 5.97
N ALA A 30 4.09 -12.61 6.91
CA ALA A 30 3.07 -11.81 7.59
C ALA A 30 3.68 -10.65 8.39
N ILE A 31 4.82 -10.88 9.05
CA ILE A 31 5.58 -9.84 9.75
C ILE A 31 6.15 -8.84 8.74
N GLU A 32 6.72 -9.30 7.63
CA GLU A 32 7.24 -8.42 6.57
C GLU A 32 6.13 -7.54 5.98
N ASP A 33 4.95 -8.10 5.71
CA ASP A 33 3.80 -7.37 5.17
C ASP A 33 3.27 -6.34 6.18
N LEU A 34 3.20 -6.70 7.47
CA LEU A 34 2.80 -5.79 8.54
C LEU A 34 3.82 -4.67 8.77
N ALA A 35 5.11 -4.99 8.80
CA ALA A 35 6.17 -3.99 8.90
C ALA A 35 6.13 -3.03 7.70
N GLY A 36 5.78 -3.54 6.52
CA GLY A 36 5.55 -2.75 5.32
C GLY A 36 4.49 -1.67 5.47
N VAL A 37 3.40 -1.96 6.18
CA VAL A 37 2.32 -0.99 6.42
C VAL A 37 2.87 0.30 7.05
N PHE A 38 3.75 0.16 8.04
CA PHE A 38 4.29 1.29 8.80
C PHE A 38 5.57 1.89 8.22
N CYS A 39 6.45 1.05 7.66
CA CYS A 39 7.80 1.47 7.29
C CYS A 39 7.98 1.71 5.79
N ASP A 40 7.05 1.29 4.93
CA ASP A 40 7.16 1.58 3.51
C ASP A 40 7.02 3.08 3.27
N PRO A 41 7.85 3.66 2.39
CA PRO A 41 7.74 5.07 2.04
C PRO A 41 6.37 5.37 1.42
N ILE A 42 5.91 6.60 1.62
CA ILE A 42 4.78 7.13 0.87
C ILE A 42 5.34 7.61 -0.47
N ILE A 43 4.93 6.97 -1.56
CA ILE A 43 5.39 7.32 -2.90
C ILE A 43 4.63 8.56 -3.36
N VAL A 44 5.38 9.62 -3.67
CA VAL A 44 4.86 10.90 -4.13
C VAL A 44 5.35 11.14 -5.56
N TYR A 45 4.53 11.74 -6.41
CA TYR A 45 4.96 12.10 -7.76
C TYR A 45 6.10 13.12 -7.68
N GLY A 46 7.26 12.80 -8.22
CA GLY A 46 8.42 13.70 -8.19
C GLY A 46 9.47 13.53 -9.29
N PRO A 47 9.13 13.43 -10.58
CA PRO A 47 10.15 13.53 -11.66
C PRO A 47 11.00 14.81 -11.57
N SER A 48 10.41 15.86 -11.01
CA SER A 48 10.99 17.20 -10.81
C SER A 48 11.57 17.41 -9.40
N GLY A 49 11.46 16.42 -8.50
CA GLY A 49 12.13 16.38 -7.19
C GLY A 49 11.67 17.41 -6.14
N TRP A 50 10.70 18.29 -6.44
CA TRP A 50 10.22 19.32 -5.50
C TRP A 50 9.18 18.77 -4.51
N ALA A 51 8.40 17.77 -4.92
CA ALA A 51 7.32 17.23 -4.11
C ALA A 51 7.89 16.27 -3.05
N THR A 52 7.78 16.66 -1.78
CA THR A 52 8.20 15.84 -0.65
C THR A 52 6.99 15.22 0.07
N PRO A 53 7.16 14.10 0.79
CA PRO A 53 6.11 13.52 1.63
C PRO A 53 5.56 14.48 2.70
N ASP A 54 6.30 15.54 3.03
CA ASP A 54 5.87 16.56 4.00
C ASP A 54 4.84 17.56 3.44
N MET A 55 4.69 17.61 2.11
CA MET A 55 3.63 18.40 1.47
C MET A 55 2.26 17.72 1.58
N ILE A 56 2.22 16.44 1.91
CA ILE A 56 0.98 15.71 2.15
C ILE A 56 0.42 16.13 3.51
N PRO A 57 -0.86 16.54 3.58
CA PRO A 57 -1.48 16.91 4.84
C PRO A 57 -1.32 15.82 5.91
N PRO A 58 -1.03 16.15 7.19
CA PRO A 58 -0.79 15.16 8.24
C PRO A 58 -1.90 14.12 8.38
N TRP A 59 -3.17 14.55 8.35
CA TRP A 59 -4.33 13.67 8.42
C TRP A 59 -4.37 12.62 7.29
N LEU A 60 -3.85 12.95 6.10
CA LEU A 60 -3.82 12.04 4.96
C LEU A 60 -2.71 11.00 5.14
N ARG A 61 -1.58 11.35 5.76
CA ARG A 61 -0.52 10.39 6.13
C ARG A 61 -1.01 9.38 7.17
N GLU A 62 -1.76 9.84 8.16
CA GLU A 62 -2.41 8.96 9.15
C GLU A 62 -3.44 8.03 8.48
N ARG A 63 -4.27 8.58 7.59
CA ARG A 63 -5.25 7.80 6.84
C ARG A 63 -4.60 6.75 5.93
N ILE A 64 -3.49 7.07 5.26
CA ILE A 64 -2.70 6.09 4.48
C ILE A 64 -2.30 4.90 5.34
N THR A 65 -1.86 5.15 6.57
CA THR A 65 -1.45 4.08 7.48
C THR A 65 -2.63 3.17 7.83
N MET A 66 -3.80 3.76 8.10
CA MET A 66 -5.03 3.00 8.38
C MET A 66 -5.53 2.21 7.16
N ASP A 67 -5.52 2.82 5.98
CA ASP A 67 -5.94 2.14 4.75
C ASP A 67 -4.99 0.97 4.40
N ARG A 68 -3.68 1.13 4.64
CA ARG A 68 -2.70 0.05 4.48
C ARG A 68 -2.96 -1.11 5.45
N LEU A 69 -3.31 -0.82 6.71
CA LEU A 69 -3.72 -1.85 7.67
C LEU A 69 -4.97 -2.59 7.21
N LEU A 70 -5.98 -1.85 6.74
CA LEU A 70 -7.21 -2.44 6.22
C LEU A 70 -6.92 -3.35 5.01
N MET A 71 -6.04 -2.93 4.11
CA MET A 71 -5.59 -3.73 2.97
C MET A 71 -4.85 -4.99 3.42
N ASN A 72 -3.99 -4.89 4.44
CA ASN A 72 -3.30 -6.06 5.00
C ASN A 72 -4.28 -7.07 5.62
N LEU A 73 -5.31 -6.59 6.32
CA LEU A 73 -6.39 -7.43 6.84
C LEU A 73 -7.16 -8.13 5.72
N ARG A 74 -7.52 -7.41 4.66
CA ARG A 74 -8.18 -7.99 3.48
C ARG A 74 -7.29 -9.02 2.77
N HIS A 75 -5.98 -8.75 2.70
CA HIS A 75 -5.03 -9.71 2.17
C HIS A 75 -4.99 -11.00 2.98
N SER A 76 -5.05 -10.91 4.31
CA SER A 76 -5.13 -12.09 5.18
C SER A 76 -6.40 -12.92 4.95
N GLN A 77 -7.46 -12.31 4.40
CA GLN A 77 -8.72 -12.96 4.04
C GLN A 77 -8.72 -13.52 2.60
N GLY A 78 -7.65 -13.33 1.85
CA GLY A 78 -7.48 -13.87 0.49
C GLY A 78 -7.60 -12.85 -0.64
N GLU A 79 -7.78 -11.56 -0.35
CA GLU A 79 -7.74 -10.52 -1.39
C GLU A 79 -6.29 -10.26 -1.88
N GLU A 80 -6.15 -9.78 -3.11
CA GLU A 80 -4.85 -9.40 -3.65
C GLU A 80 -4.34 -8.09 -3.01
N MET A 81 -3.06 -8.08 -2.63
CA MET A 81 -2.39 -6.87 -2.14
C MET A 81 -2.27 -5.83 -3.26
N THR A 82 -2.83 -4.66 -3.04
CA THR A 82 -2.79 -3.53 -3.98
C THR A 82 -2.51 -2.21 -3.25
N GLY A 83 -2.21 -1.15 -4.00
CA GLY A 83 -2.12 0.21 -3.46
C GLY A 83 -3.48 0.71 -2.95
N THR A 84 -3.45 1.59 -1.97
CA THR A 84 -4.67 2.13 -1.34
C THR A 84 -5.19 3.38 -2.05
N ASP A 85 -6.47 3.71 -1.86
CA ASP A 85 -7.09 4.92 -2.39
C ASP A 85 -6.38 6.19 -1.88
N SER A 86 -6.06 6.23 -0.58
CA SER A 86 -5.35 7.36 0.03
C SER A 86 -3.93 7.55 -0.50
N GLU A 87 -3.22 6.47 -0.85
CA GLU A 87 -1.90 6.57 -1.49
C GLU A 87 -1.99 7.08 -2.92
N ALA A 88 -2.98 6.61 -3.69
CA ALA A 88 -3.22 7.12 -5.03
C ALA A 88 -3.54 8.62 -4.98
N LEU A 89 -4.36 9.06 -4.03
CA LEU A 89 -4.65 10.48 -3.82
C LEU A 89 -3.38 11.27 -3.48
N ALA A 90 -2.58 10.79 -2.53
CA ALA A 90 -1.32 11.42 -2.14
C ALA A 90 -0.33 11.53 -3.31
N TYR A 91 -0.28 10.53 -4.18
CA TYR A 91 0.53 10.57 -5.39
C TYR A 91 0.04 11.63 -6.38
N MET A 92 -1.29 11.79 -6.53
CA MET A 92 -1.90 12.69 -7.52
C MET A 92 -1.94 14.16 -7.08
N ILE A 93 -1.90 14.48 -5.78
CA ILE A 93 -1.88 15.87 -5.30
C ILE A 93 -0.76 16.70 -5.96
N PRO A 94 0.53 16.28 -5.93
CA PRO A 94 1.59 17.02 -6.62
C PRO A 94 1.42 17.06 -8.14
N VAL A 95 0.88 15.99 -8.75
CA VAL A 95 0.61 15.96 -10.20
C VAL A 95 -0.29 17.13 -10.60
N SER A 96 -1.30 17.42 -9.77
CA SER A 96 -2.27 18.50 -9.99
C SER A 96 -1.64 19.89 -10.00
N PHE A 97 -0.52 20.06 -9.29
CA PHE A 97 0.18 21.33 -9.17
C PHE A 97 1.19 21.56 -10.29
N GLU A 98 1.76 20.50 -10.85
CA GLU A 98 2.81 20.61 -11.86
C GLU A 98 2.26 20.71 -13.29
N HIS A 99 1.13 20.06 -13.58
CA HIS A 99 0.52 20.08 -14.92
C HIS A 99 -0.99 19.97 -14.83
N PRO A 100 -1.73 20.55 -15.79
CA PRO A 100 -3.16 20.28 -15.92
C PRO A 100 -3.36 18.80 -16.23
N MET A 101 -4.12 18.11 -15.39
CA MET A 101 -4.50 16.72 -15.64
C MET A 101 -5.49 16.63 -16.79
N GLY A 102 -5.41 15.55 -17.57
CA GLY A 102 -6.45 15.22 -18.55
C GLY A 102 -7.80 14.98 -17.88
N HIS A 103 -8.88 14.97 -18.66
CA HIS A 103 -10.24 14.76 -18.16
C HIS A 103 -10.34 13.51 -17.28
N ASP A 104 -9.88 12.36 -17.76
CA ASP A 104 -10.05 11.07 -17.06
C ASP A 104 -9.28 11.02 -15.75
N TRP A 105 -8.04 11.50 -15.73
CA TRP A 105 -7.25 11.61 -14.50
C TRP A 105 -7.82 12.63 -13.52
N SER A 106 -8.43 13.71 -14.01
CA SER A 106 -9.12 14.67 -13.15
C SER A 106 -10.35 14.04 -12.49
N GLN A 107 -11.13 13.23 -13.21
CA GLN A 107 -12.26 12.47 -12.65
C GLN A 107 -11.78 11.47 -11.60
N ILE A 108 -10.72 10.72 -11.89
CA ILE A 108 -10.10 9.80 -10.92
C ILE A 108 -9.64 10.54 -9.66
N TYR A 109 -8.99 11.68 -9.81
CA TYR A 109 -8.54 12.51 -8.68
C TYR A 109 -9.71 12.96 -7.80
N LEU A 110 -10.76 13.50 -8.40
CA LEU A 110 -11.94 13.98 -7.67
C LEU A 110 -12.70 12.82 -7.01
N HIS A 111 -12.78 11.66 -7.67
CA HIS A 111 -13.38 10.47 -7.08
C HIS A 111 -12.61 9.97 -5.85
N LEU A 112 -11.28 9.91 -5.94
CA LEU A 112 -10.43 9.52 -4.81
C LEU A 112 -10.52 10.54 -3.67
N ALA A 113 -10.47 11.83 -3.99
CA ALA A 113 -10.65 12.90 -3.04
C ALA A 113 -12.01 12.75 -2.32
N THR A 114 -13.06 12.45 -3.08
CA THR A 114 -14.41 12.14 -2.57
C THR A 114 -14.41 11.03 -1.55
N LYS A 115 -13.96 9.86 -1.96
CA LYS A 115 -13.98 8.66 -1.12
C LYS A 115 -13.11 8.77 0.13
N VAL A 116 -11.95 9.43 0.03
CA VAL A 116 -11.02 9.58 1.14
C VAL A 116 -11.55 10.60 2.16
N MET A 117 -12.06 11.74 1.69
CA MET A 117 -12.56 12.80 2.56
C MET A 117 -13.92 12.49 3.19
N GLU A 118 -14.81 11.72 2.55
CA GLU A 118 -16.07 11.27 3.17
C GLU A 118 -15.85 10.44 4.44
N GLY A 119 -14.71 9.75 4.54
CA GLY A 119 -14.32 9.03 5.76
C GLY A 119 -13.86 9.94 6.90
N GLU A 120 -13.75 11.25 6.67
CA GLU A 120 -13.28 12.24 7.63
C GLU A 120 -14.45 13.16 8.05
N PRO A 121 -14.96 13.07 9.29
CA PRO A 121 -16.15 13.80 9.74
C PRO A 121 -16.03 15.33 9.64
N SER A 122 -14.81 15.84 9.63
CA SER A 122 -14.49 17.27 9.58
C SER A 122 -14.46 17.85 8.17
N LYS A 123 -14.50 17.01 7.12
CA LYS A 123 -14.35 17.46 5.73
C LYS A 123 -15.62 17.20 4.94
N VAL A 124 -16.16 18.26 4.34
CA VAL A 124 -17.30 18.18 3.43
C VAL A 124 -16.84 18.55 2.04
N ILE A 125 -17.16 17.71 1.08
CA ILE A 125 -16.91 18.01 -0.32
C ILE A 125 -18.17 18.59 -0.95
N PRO A 126 -18.07 19.79 -1.54
CA PRO A 126 -19.15 20.38 -2.31
C PRO A 126 -19.69 19.47 -3.41
N ASP A 127 -21.01 19.47 -3.60
CA ASP A 127 -21.70 18.58 -4.55
C ASP A 127 -21.31 18.83 -6.02
N ASP A 128 -20.85 20.04 -6.34
CA ASP A 128 -20.45 20.46 -7.69
C ASP A 128 -19.13 19.84 -8.17
N ILE A 129 -18.24 19.45 -7.25
CA ILE A 129 -16.96 18.80 -7.55
C ILE A 129 -16.94 17.32 -7.19
N ARG A 130 -18.04 16.80 -6.63
CA ARG A 130 -18.16 15.42 -6.19
C ARG A 130 -18.24 14.48 -7.40
N VAL A 131 -17.49 13.38 -7.33
CA VAL A 131 -17.50 12.33 -8.34
C VAL A 131 -17.73 10.98 -7.67
N ASP A 132 -18.96 10.46 -7.77
CA ASP A 132 -19.35 9.23 -7.07
C ASP A 132 -18.92 7.95 -7.78
N LYS A 133 -18.80 7.99 -9.11
CA LYS A 133 -18.55 6.81 -9.94
C LYS A 133 -17.54 7.14 -11.04
N LEU A 134 -16.70 6.16 -11.32
CA LEU A 134 -15.78 6.18 -12.45
C LEU A 134 -16.31 5.29 -13.56
N ASP A 135 -15.93 5.58 -14.80
CA ASP A 135 -16.17 4.65 -15.90
C ASP A 135 -15.18 3.47 -15.85
N ARG A 136 -15.45 2.43 -16.66
CA ARG A 136 -14.64 1.20 -16.66
C ARG A 136 -13.17 1.43 -17.05
N GLY A 137 -12.90 2.39 -17.93
CA GLY A 137 -11.54 2.76 -18.33
C GLY A 137 -10.81 3.44 -17.18
N GLN A 138 -11.45 4.44 -16.57
CA GLN A 138 -10.94 5.14 -15.39
C GLN A 138 -10.69 4.20 -14.21
N GLU A 139 -11.59 3.24 -13.95
CA GLU A 139 -11.39 2.21 -12.92
C GLU A 139 -10.19 1.31 -13.22
N ALA A 140 -9.98 0.96 -14.50
CA ALA A 140 -8.83 0.15 -14.91
C ALA A 140 -7.52 0.91 -14.74
N ASP A 141 -7.48 2.19 -15.12
CA ASP A 141 -6.32 3.07 -14.96
C ASP A 141 -5.99 3.30 -13.48
N LEU A 142 -7.01 3.53 -12.65
CA LEU A 142 -6.84 3.63 -11.20
C LEU A 142 -6.30 2.33 -10.60
N ARG A 143 -6.81 1.17 -11.04
CA ARG A 143 -6.29 -0.13 -10.59
C ARG A 143 -4.83 -0.30 -10.99
N HIS A 144 -4.46 0.05 -12.22
CA HIS A 144 -3.06 -0.01 -12.68
C HIS A 144 -2.16 0.91 -11.85
N LEU A 145 -2.60 2.14 -11.56
CA LEU A 145 -1.86 3.06 -10.70
C LEU A 145 -1.64 2.47 -9.31
N LYS A 146 -2.66 1.89 -8.68
CA LYS A 146 -2.56 1.25 -7.36
C LYS A 146 -1.62 0.06 -7.36
N CYS A 147 -1.70 -0.82 -8.36
CA CYS A 147 -0.78 -1.95 -8.49
C CYS A 147 0.66 -1.46 -8.64
N TRP A 148 0.88 -0.44 -9.49
CA TRP A 148 2.20 0.15 -9.67
C TRP A 148 2.73 0.77 -8.37
N LEU A 149 1.92 1.53 -7.62
CA LEU A 149 2.32 2.11 -6.33
C LEU A 149 2.71 1.02 -5.32
N TYR A 150 1.95 -0.07 -5.27
CA TYR A 150 2.29 -1.22 -4.44
C TYR A 150 3.65 -1.83 -4.83
N ASP A 151 3.86 -2.09 -6.11
CA ASP A 151 5.12 -2.63 -6.62
C ASP A 151 6.31 -1.74 -6.32
N GLN A 152 6.15 -0.40 -6.41
CA GLN A 152 7.22 0.54 -6.06
C GLN A 152 7.61 0.46 -4.59
N LYS A 153 6.64 0.34 -3.68
CA LYS A 153 6.91 0.17 -2.24
C LYS A 153 7.66 -1.12 -1.95
N VAL A 154 7.21 -2.22 -2.53
CA VAL A 154 7.86 -3.53 -2.38
C VAL A 154 9.28 -3.49 -2.92
N LYS A 155 9.50 -2.87 -4.09
CA LYS A 155 10.83 -2.65 -4.66
C LYS A 155 11.72 -1.85 -3.71
N HIS A 156 11.24 -0.74 -3.16
CA HIS A 156 12.00 0.06 -2.21
C HIS A 156 12.43 -0.76 -0.98
N ARG A 157 11.52 -1.54 -0.40
CA ARG A 157 11.82 -2.43 0.73
C ARG A 157 12.87 -3.49 0.37
N SER A 158 12.72 -4.12 -0.79
CA SER A 158 13.65 -5.14 -1.27
C SER A 158 15.05 -4.57 -1.56
N GLY A 159 15.11 -3.34 -2.10
CA GLY A 159 16.35 -2.60 -2.38
C GLY A 159 17.08 -2.24 -1.10
N ALA A 160 16.38 -1.62 -0.14
CA ALA A 160 16.92 -1.27 1.17
C ALA A 160 17.47 -2.51 1.92
N ARG A 161 16.76 -3.64 1.83
CA ARG A 161 17.24 -4.92 2.40
C ARG A 161 18.52 -5.40 1.72
N SER A 162 18.61 -5.25 0.40
CA SER A 162 19.81 -5.63 -0.35
C SER A 162 21.01 -4.76 0.03
N GLU A 163 20.80 -3.45 0.21
CA GLU A 163 21.85 -2.52 0.63
C GLU A 163 22.35 -2.83 2.04
N MET A 164 21.44 -2.99 3.00
CA MET A 164 21.79 -3.35 4.38
C MET A 164 22.58 -4.66 4.46
N LYS A 165 22.26 -5.65 3.60
CA LYS A 165 23.04 -6.90 3.50
C LYS A 165 24.46 -6.66 2.99
N LYS A 166 24.65 -5.77 2.01
CA LYS A 166 25.97 -5.42 1.48
C LYS A 166 26.80 -4.70 2.53
N GLU A 167 26.24 -3.70 3.20
CA GLU A 167 26.92 -2.97 4.28
C GLU A 167 27.38 -3.90 5.40
N ARG A 168 26.50 -4.80 5.86
CA ARG A 168 26.85 -5.78 6.89
C ARG A 168 27.94 -6.76 6.43
N ALA A 169 27.94 -7.14 5.16
CA ALA A 169 28.99 -7.98 4.58
C ALA A 169 30.32 -7.23 4.47
N GLU A 170 30.30 -5.96 4.11
CA GLU A 170 31.48 -5.08 4.05
C GLU A 170 32.06 -4.86 5.45
N GLU A 171 31.24 -4.56 6.45
CA GLU A 171 31.66 -4.45 7.84
C GLU A 171 32.25 -5.76 8.37
N ALA A 172 31.62 -6.90 8.08
CA ALA A 172 32.16 -8.20 8.44
C ALA A 172 33.50 -8.48 7.74
N SER A 173 33.67 -8.03 6.50
CA SER A 173 34.94 -8.15 5.78
C SER A 173 36.04 -7.26 6.36
N LYS A 174 35.71 -6.03 6.77
CA LYS A 174 36.62 -5.10 7.46
C LYS A 174 37.07 -5.69 8.80
N LYS A 175 36.12 -6.15 9.61
CA LYS A 175 36.41 -6.84 10.89
C LYS A 175 37.28 -8.08 10.72
N ARG A 176 37.08 -8.87 9.66
CA ARG A 176 37.92 -10.04 9.35
C ARG A 176 39.34 -9.66 8.94
N LYS A 177 39.53 -8.58 8.18
CA LYS A 177 40.85 -8.05 7.81
C LYS A 177 41.60 -7.48 9.01
N GLU A 178 40.89 -6.79 9.90
CA GLU A 178 41.44 -6.24 11.15
C GLU A 178 41.78 -7.35 12.17
N ALA A 179 41.02 -8.44 12.19
CA ALA A 179 41.24 -9.59 13.07
C ALA A 179 42.22 -10.63 12.51
N GLN A 180 42.71 -10.48 11.27
CA GLN A 180 43.84 -11.24 10.76
C GLN A 180 45.12 -10.58 11.32
N PRO A 181 45.85 -11.22 12.26
CA PRO A 181 47.21 -10.77 12.55
C PRO A 181 48.03 -10.91 11.27
N GLU A 182 49.01 -10.02 11.05
CA GLU A 182 50.03 -10.18 10.01
C GLU A 182 50.77 -11.51 10.24
N LEU A 183 50.21 -12.60 9.72
CA LEU A 183 50.76 -13.93 9.84
C LEU A 183 51.78 -14.09 8.71
N PHE A 184 53.05 -14.00 9.13
CA PHE A 184 54.26 -14.37 8.41
C PHE A 184 54.77 -13.37 7.37
N GLU A 185 55.64 -12.46 7.81
CA GLU A 185 56.80 -12.10 6.99
C GLU A 185 57.87 -13.20 7.19
N PHE A 186 58.18 -13.93 6.12
CA PHE A 186 59.29 -14.90 6.04
C PHE A 186 60.48 -14.31 5.30
#